data_AF-A0A7K0VH09-F1
#
_entry.id   AF-A0A7K0VH09-F1
#
_cell.length_a   1.000
_cell.length_b   1.000
_cell.length_c   1.000
_cell.angle_alpha   90.00
_cell.angle_beta   90.00
_cell.angle_gamma   90.00
#
_symmetry.space_group_name_H-M   'P 1'
#
loop_
_entity.id
_entity.type
_entity.pdbx_description
1 polymer ?
#
loop_
_entity_poly.entity_id
_entity_poly.type
_entity_poly.pdbx_seq_one_letter_code
_entity_poly.pdbx_strand_id
1 'polypeptide(L)' 'MTGPKLNEKNYVAGSKGGTKASALYVRSSASKARLVLNIIRGLPVKHADEVLQFTDKGIAITVRKVLASAVANA' A
#
# COMPACT_ATOMS: atom_id res chain seq x y z
N MET A 1 -7.69 10.92 -20.09
CA MET A 1 -8.45 9.69 -20.39
C MET A 1 -8.01 8.55 -19.47
N THR A 2 -8.35 8.59 -18.19
CA THR A 2 -8.28 7.37 -17.38
C THR A 2 -9.41 7.46 -16.36
N GLY A 3 -10.39 6.57 -16.49
CA GLY A 3 -11.46 6.44 -15.51
C GLY A 3 -10.92 6.02 -14.13
N PRO A 4 -11.79 5.91 -13.12
CA PRO A 4 -11.40 5.46 -11.79
C PRO A 4 -10.55 4.18 -11.87
N LYS A 5 -9.44 4.15 -11.11
CA LYS A 5 -8.58 2.96 -11.03
C LYS A 5 -9.40 1.78 -10.51
N LEU A 6 -9.03 0.55 -10.85
CA LEU A 6 -9.76 -0.66 -10.43
C LEU A 6 -10.06 -0.70 -8.93
N ASN A 7 -9.13 -0.21 -8.10
CA ASN A 7 -9.25 -0.12 -6.65
C ASN A 7 -10.04 1.11 -6.15
N GLU A 8 -10.62 1.91 -7.02
CA GLU A 8 -11.40 3.11 -6.73
C GLU A 8 -12.79 3.08 -7.41
N LYS A 9 -13.07 2.05 -8.23
CA LYS A 9 -14.32 1.91 -8.97
C LYS A 9 -15.45 1.49 -8.04
N ASN A 10 -16.43 2.36 -7.90
CA ASN A 10 -17.74 2.02 -7.35
C ASN A 10 -18.83 2.20 -8.40
N TYR A 11 -19.66 1.18 -8.54
CA TYR A 11 -20.79 1.13 -9.47
C TYR A 11 -22.13 1.47 -8.79
N VAL A 12 -22.13 1.78 -7.49
CA VAL A 12 -23.31 2.11 -6.69
C VAL A 12 -23.25 3.57 -6.23
N ALA A 13 -24.26 4.36 -6.59
CA ALA A 13 -24.36 5.75 -6.17
C ALA A 13 -24.45 5.87 -4.63
N GLY A 14 -23.58 6.67 -4.02
CA GLY A 14 -23.52 6.89 -2.56
C GLY A 14 -22.61 5.94 -1.77
N SER A 15 -22.00 4.94 -2.42
CA SER A 15 -21.03 4.05 -1.76
C SER A 15 -19.61 4.65 -1.79
N LYS A 16 -18.86 4.56 -0.67
CA LYS A 16 -17.44 4.97 -0.62
C LYS A 16 -16.61 4.04 -1.51
N GLY A 17 -15.89 4.63 -2.48
CA GLY A 17 -14.98 3.95 -3.41
C GLY A 17 -14.05 2.95 -2.73
N GLY A 18 -13.42 2.07 -3.50
CA GLY A 18 -12.38 1.19 -2.95
C GLY A 18 -11.30 1.97 -2.18
N THR A 19 -10.71 1.32 -1.18
CA THR A 19 -9.89 1.97 -0.15
C THR A 19 -8.43 2.01 -0.56
N LYS A 20 -7.74 3.11 -0.22
CA LYS A 20 -6.32 3.28 -0.52
C LYS A 20 -5.63 4.14 0.52
N ALA A 21 -4.31 4.01 0.59
CA ALA A 21 -3.43 4.95 1.28
C ALA A 21 -2.21 5.23 0.39
N SER A 22 -1.62 6.42 0.53
CA SER A 22 -0.46 6.83 -0.25
C SER A 22 0.54 7.62 0.59
N ALA A 23 1.83 7.32 0.45
CA ALA A 23 2.92 8.17 0.93
C ALA A 23 3.52 8.95 -0.24
N LEU A 24 3.50 10.27 -0.14
CA LEU A 24 4.10 11.19 -1.12
C LEU A 24 5.38 11.79 -0.56
N TYR A 25 6.29 12.20 -1.44
CA TYR A 25 7.55 12.89 -1.10
C TYR A 25 8.48 12.08 -0.17
N VAL A 26 8.44 10.74 -0.25
CA VAL A 26 9.33 9.86 0.50
C VAL A 26 10.77 10.05 0.00
N ARG A 27 11.70 10.30 0.93
CA ARG A 27 13.14 10.47 0.65
C ARG A 27 13.84 9.12 0.40
N SER A 28 13.46 8.42 -0.66
CA SER A 28 14.09 7.17 -1.10
C SER A 28 13.89 6.96 -2.60
N SER A 29 14.75 6.15 -3.23
CA SER A 29 14.60 5.84 -4.64
C SER A 29 13.45 4.85 -4.88
N ALA A 30 12.78 5.01 -6.02
CA ALA A 30 11.68 4.12 -6.40
C ALA A 30 12.12 2.64 -6.46
N SER A 31 13.34 2.36 -6.90
CA SER A 31 13.88 0.99 -7.00
C SER A 31 14.00 0.30 -5.63
N LYS A 32 14.41 1.03 -4.58
CA LYS A 32 14.48 0.50 -3.21
C LYS A 32 13.08 0.13 -2.70
N ALA A 33 12.09 0.99 -2.96
CA ALA A 33 10.70 0.75 -2.57
C ALA A 33 10.08 -0.44 -3.32
N ARG A 34 10.30 -0.53 -4.65
CA ARG A 34 9.74 -1.61 -5.50
C ARG A 34 10.17 -3.00 -5.03
N LEU A 35 11.41 -3.16 -4.56
CA LEU A 35 11.90 -4.43 -4.04
C LEU A 35 11.01 -4.91 -2.88
N VAL A 36 10.77 -4.06 -1.88
CA VAL A 36 9.91 -4.39 -0.73
C VAL A 36 8.46 -4.58 -1.15
N LEU A 37 7.94 -3.71 -2.02
CA LEU A 37 6.56 -3.78 -2.51
C LEU A 37 6.27 -5.07 -3.29
N ASN A 38 7.27 -5.62 -3.99
CA ASN A 38 7.10 -6.88 -4.72
C ASN A 38 7.01 -8.08 -3.77
N ILE A 39 7.69 -8.06 -2.62
CA ILE A 39 7.64 -9.14 -1.63
C ILE A 39 6.23 -9.23 -1.02
N ILE A 40 5.63 -8.09 -0.67
CA ILE A 40 4.35 -8.07 0.05
C ILE A 40 3.11 -8.12 -0.86
N ARG A 41 3.29 -8.06 -2.19
CA ARG A 41 2.17 -7.99 -3.12
C ARG A 41 1.40 -9.31 -3.13
N GLY A 42 0.09 -9.24 -2.91
CA GLY A 42 -0.79 -10.42 -2.90
C GLY A 42 -0.77 -11.22 -1.60
N LEU A 43 0.04 -10.83 -0.61
CA LEU A 43 0.02 -11.45 0.70
C LEU A 43 -1.19 -10.99 1.53
N PRO A 44 -1.71 -11.85 2.43
CA PRO A 44 -2.63 -11.43 3.47
C PRO A 44 -2.01 -10.33 4.35
N VAL A 45 -2.84 -9.40 4.84
CA VAL A 45 -2.39 -8.20 5.58
C VAL A 45 -1.48 -8.56 6.76
N LYS A 46 -1.82 -9.59 7.55
CA LYS A 46 -1.00 -10.04 8.69
C LYS A 46 0.40 -10.48 8.26
N HIS A 47 0.48 -11.32 7.22
CA HIS A 47 1.76 -11.77 6.68
C HIS A 47 2.57 -10.64 6.03
N ALA A 48 1.91 -9.70 5.36
CA ALA A 48 2.58 -8.51 4.84
C ALA A 48 3.19 -7.67 5.96
N ASP A 49 2.49 -7.50 7.09
CA ASP A 49 3.00 -6.76 8.24
C ASP A 49 4.20 -7.47 8.89
N GLU A 50 4.13 -8.79 9.06
CA GLU A 50 5.23 -9.63 9.57
C GLU A 50 6.46 -9.51 8.67
N VAL A 51 6.30 -9.66 7.36
CA VAL A 51 7.40 -9.51 6.38
C VAL A 51 8.02 -8.12 6.49
N LEU A 52 7.21 -7.06 6.54
CA LEU A 52 7.72 -5.68 6.64
C LEU A 52 8.44 -5.42 7.96
N GLN A 53 8.01 -6.06 9.04
CA GLN A 53 8.64 -5.94 10.36
C GLN A 53 10.06 -6.52 10.39
N PHE A 54 10.30 -7.62 9.68
CA PHE A 54 11.61 -8.31 9.68
C PHE A 54 12.46 -8.06 8.42
N THR A 55 11.99 -7.20 7.51
CA THR A 55 12.76 -6.84 6.32
C THR A 55 13.88 -5.87 6.66
N ASP A 56 15.13 -6.24 6.37
CA ASP A 56 16.33 -5.39 6.58
C ASP A 56 16.51 -4.30 5.49
N LYS A 57 15.44 -3.58 5.17
CA LYS A 57 15.46 -2.43 4.26
C LYS A 57 14.80 -1.26 4.96
N GLY A 58 15.51 -0.14 5.11
CA GLY A 58 14.96 1.04 5.79
C GLY A 58 13.64 1.56 5.19
N ILE A 59 13.40 1.35 3.89
CA ILE A 59 12.13 1.72 3.24
C ILE A 59 10.93 0.87 3.72
N ALA A 60 11.16 -0.31 4.28
CA ALA A 60 10.12 -1.19 4.82
C ALA A 60 9.35 -0.51 5.95
N ILE A 61 10.01 0.33 6.76
CA ILE A 61 9.37 1.10 7.83
C ILE A 61 8.30 2.04 7.24
N THR A 62 8.62 2.75 6.15
CA THR A 62 7.66 3.63 5.49
C THR A 62 6.52 2.85 4.85
N VAL A 63 6.83 1.73 4.19
CA VAL A 63 5.81 0.87 3.57
C VAL A 63 4.86 0.29 4.63
N ARG A 64 5.38 -0.13 5.78
CA ARG A 64 4.57 -0.63 6.91
C ARG A 64 3.61 0.42 7.45
N LYS A 65 4.05 1.68 7.56
CA LYS A 65 3.15 2.80 7.94
C LYS A 65 2.02 2.99 6.93
N VAL A 66 2.32 2.89 5.63
CA VAL A 66 1.29 3.00 4.58
C VAL A 66 0.33 1.81 4.62
N LEU A 67 0.83 0.60 4.89
CA LEU A 67 -0.01 -0.58 5.09
C LEU A 67 -0.98 -0.37 6.25
N ALA A 68 -0.49 0.07 7.41
CA ALA A 68 -1.34 0.37 8.57
C ALA A 68 -2.40 1.45 8.26
N SER A 69 -2.02 2.50 7.52
CA SER A 69 -2.96 3.54 7.09
C SER A 69 -4.01 3.01 6.10
N ALA A 70 -3.64 2.10 5.19
CA ALA A 70 -4.59 1.49 4.26
C ALA A 70 -5.59 0.60 5.00
N VAL A 71 -5.13 -0.15 6.01
CA VAL A 71 -6.00 -0.97 6.87
C VAL A 71 -6.96 -0.11 7.68
N ALA A 72 -6.50 1.02 8.22
CA ALA A 72 -7.38 1.95 8.94
C ALA A 72 -8.42 2.63 8.06
N ASN A 73 -8.15 2.76 6.76
CA ASN A 73 -9.08 3.34 5.79
C ASN A 73 -10.12 2.33 5.27
N ALA A 74 -9.83 1.03 5.37
CA ALA A 74 -10.69 -0.06 4.90
C ALA A 74 -11.78 -0.37 5.92
#